data_AF-A0A9P3IWG0-F1
#
_entry.id   AF-A0A9P3IWG0-F1
#
_cell.length_a   1.000
_cell.length_b   1.000
_cell.length_c   1.000
_cell.angle_alpha   90.00
_cell.angle_beta   90.00
_cell.angle_gamma   90.00
#
_symmetry.space_group_name_H-M   'P 1'
#
loop_
_entity.id
_entity.type
_entity.pdbx_description
1 polymer ?
#
loop_
_entity_poly.entity_id
_entity_poly.type
_entity_poly.pdbx_seq_one_letter_code
_entity_poly.pdbx_strand_id
1 'polypeptide(L)'
;MLTIFHKGVAPSQPALDCALADAADPSKVHSGSEALGEFLKSHPSATVLHFDDNLEIALTGDGGRQFASCDDIFCTFIGNLENLAQMRVAYGLTRYRISEAAFVIEVYKTLRDRAPCTVEHALSEFRGPFSFVLYDQKQKKVFVAQDAYGKRPLYWGLCKDSVLAIADKSDALRKHCGRSFAPFPKGCYFSTAAGLNSYEHPDRMLKAVPHIDSQGQLCGSNFVVDQKMRYRQMSQVGSECDLTAI
;
A
#
# COMPACT_ATOMS: atom_id res chain seq x y z
N MET A 1 -0.76 9.43 8.94
CA MET A 1 0.45 9.26 8.11
C MET A 1 0.18 9.76 6.71
N LEU A 2 1.21 10.26 6.06
CA LEU A 2 1.24 10.52 4.62
C LEU A 2 2.57 9.95 4.09
N THR A 3 2.51 9.13 3.06
CA THR A 3 3.68 8.53 2.40
C THR A 3 3.67 8.95 0.94
N ILE A 4 4.79 9.43 0.44
CA ILE A 4 4.95 9.96 -0.92
C ILE A 4 6.09 9.23 -1.60
N PHE A 5 5.79 8.60 -2.73
CA PHE A 5 6.75 7.89 -3.57
C PHE A 5 7.08 8.72 -4.80
N HIS A 6 8.29 9.27 -4.84
CA HIS A 6 8.77 10.10 -5.95
C HIS A 6 9.07 9.24 -7.20
N LYS A 7 9.33 9.92 -8.32
CA LYS A 7 9.33 9.32 -9.68
C LYS A 7 10.20 8.06 -9.79
N GLY A 8 9.67 7.04 -10.46
CA GLY A 8 10.37 5.79 -10.78
C GLY A 8 10.23 4.67 -9.75
N VAL A 9 9.57 4.93 -8.62
CA VAL A 9 9.43 3.95 -7.52
C VAL A 9 8.15 3.12 -7.64
N ALA A 10 7.02 3.73 -7.96
CA ALA A 10 5.75 3.04 -8.16
C ALA A 10 5.16 3.39 -9.52
N PRO A 11 4.81 2.40 -10.37
CA PRO A 11 4.14 2.70 -11.63
C PRO A 11 2.80 3.36 -11.35
N SER A 12 2.43 4.34 -12.18
CA SER A 12 1.11 4.95 -12.11
C SER A 12 0.04 3.87 -12.21
N GLN A 13 -0.98 3.96 -11.36
CA GLN A 13 -2.13 3.07 -11.42
C GLN A 13 -3.16 3.67 -12.39
N PRO A 14 -3.36 3.13 -13.61
CA PRO A 14 -4.25 3.75 -14.60
C PRO A 14 -5.69 3.89 -14.10
N ALA A 15 -6.10 3.02 -13.17
CA ALA A 15 -7.42 3.09 -12.56
C ALA A 15 -7.57 4.20 -11.49
N LEU A 16 -6.46 4.75 -10.96
CA LEU A 16 -6.47 5.99 -10.18
C LEU A 16 -6.33 7.24 -11.05
N ASP A 17 -5.92 7.06 -12.30
CA ASP A 17 -5.91 8.07 -13.33
C ASP A 17 -7.35 8.30 -13.82
N CYS A 18 -8.25 8.65 -12.88
CA CYS A 18 -9.46 9.36 -13.24
C CYS A 18 -8.97 10.63 -13.89
N ALA A 19 -9.06 10.62 -15.22
CA ALA A 19 -8.31 11.50 -16.07
C ALA A 19 -8.22 12.90 -15.47
N LEU A 20 -7.00 13.42 -15.42
CA LEU A 20 -6.68 14.85 -15.41
C LEU A 20 -7.44 15.66 -16.49
N ALA A 21 -8.34 15.02 -17.25
CA ALA A 21 -8.79 15.45 -18.55
C ALA A 21 -10.06 16.30 -18.60
N ASP A 22 -10.95 16.37 -17.59
CA ASP A 22 -12.18 17.18 -17.82
C ASP A 22 -12.83 17.90 -16.62
N ALA A 23 -12.37 17.74 -15.37
CA ALA A 23 -13.06 18.43 -14.26
C ALA A 23 -12.26 18.68 -12.96
N ALA A 24 -11.00 18.25 -12.88
CA ALA A 24 -10.14 18.65 -11.77
C ALA A 24 -9.42 19.94 -12.16
N ASP A 25 -9.65 21.02 -11.42
CA ASP A 25 -8.87 22.25 -11.53
C ASP A 25 -7.38 21.91 -11.36
N PRO A 26 -6.52 22.09 -12.38
CA PRO A 26 -5.11 21.72 -12.33
C PRO A 26 -4.37 22.42 -11.18
N SER A 27 -4.87 23.56 -10.69
CA SER A 27 -4.30 24.27 -9.55
C SER A 27 -4.55 23.56 -8.21
N LYS A 28 -5.40 22.54 -8.16
CA LYS A 28 -5.74 21.76 -6.95
C LYS A 28 -4.96 20.44 -6.84
N VAL A 29 -4.14 20.12 -7.83
CA VAL A 29 -3.25 18.94 -7.80
C VAL A 29 -1.84 19.42 -7.47
N HIS A 30 -1.39 19.10 -6.27
CA HIS A 30 -0.09 19.52 -5.75
C HIS A 30 0.99 18.50 -6.10
N SER A 31 2.24 18.95 -6.19
CA SER A 31 3.41 18.07 -6.14
C SER A 31 3.49 17.31 -4.81
N GLY A 32 4.27 16.23 -4.79
CA GLY A 32 4.52 15.48 -3.55
C GLY A 32 5.05 16.38 -2.43
N SER A 33 6.05 17.21 -2.72
CA SER A 33 6.64 18.12 -1.73
C SER A 33 5.66 19.18 -1.21
N GLU A 34 4.78 19.70 -2.06
CA GLU A 34 3.70 20.62 -1.64
C GLU A 34 2.66 19.91 -0.76
N ALA A 35 2.31 18.67 -1.10
CA ALA A 35 1.40 17.84 -0.30
C ALA A 35 1.98 17.58 1.10
N LEU A 36 3.28 17.25 1.18
CA LEU A 36 3.99 17.09 2.44
C LEU A 36 4.00 18.40 3.25
N GLY A 37 4.35 19.52 2.62
CA GLY A 37 4.39 20.83 3.29
C GLY A 37 3.05 21.23 3.91
N GLU A 38 1.95 21.05 3.18
CA GLU A 38 0.60 21.32 3.68
C GLU A 38 0.15 20.35 4.79
N PHE A 39 0.56 19.08 4.69
CA PHE A 39 0.33 18.09 5.75
C PHE A 39 0.99 18.53 7.07
N LEU A 40 2.23 19.03 7.01
CA LEU A 40 2.99 19.50 8.17
C LEU A 40 2.42 20.79 8.77
N LYS A 41 1.91 21.71 7.94
CA LYS A 41 1.18 22.88 8.44
C LYS A 41 -0.06 22.46 9.26
N SER A 42 -0.77 21.43 8.80
CA SER A 42 -1.94 20.89 9.48
C SER A 42 -1.59 20.03 10.70
N HIS A 43 -0.38 19.47 10.74
CA HIS A 43 0.10 18.61 11.82
C HIS A 43 1.52 19.00 12.24
N PRO A 44 1.71 20.10 13.00
CA PRO A 44 3.04 20.62 13.33
C PRO A 44 3.92 19.67 14.16
N SER A 45 3.32 18.70 14.85
CA SER A 45 4.01 17.67 15.63
C SER A 45 4.36 16.41 14.83
N ALA A 46 4.07 16.38 13.53
CA ALA A 46 4.42 15.26 12.67
C ALA A 46 5.95 15.13 12.53
N THR A 47 6.44 13.91 12.61
CA THR A 47 7.82 13.57 12.28
C THR A 47 7.90 13.23 10.80
N VAL A 48 8.91 13.77 10.11
CA VAL A 48 9.16 13.45 8.70
C VAL A 48 10.42 12.61 8.59
N LEU A 49 10.32 11.55 7.80
CA LEU A 49 11.43 10.68 7.43
C LEU A 49 11.63 10.80 5.92
N HIS A 50 12.85 11.13 5.52
CA HIS A 50 13.26 11.20 4.11
C HIS A 50 14.21 10.05 3.81
N PHE A 51 13.94 9.28 2.77
CA PHE A 51 14.76 8.16 2.33
C PHE A 51 15.13 8.35 0.86
N ASP A 52 16.35 8.85 0.64
CA ASP A 52 16.84 9.36 -0.65
C ASP A 52 15.86 10.39 -1.26
N ASP A 53 15.95 10.60 -2.57
CA ASP A 53 15.00 11.39 -3.36
C ASP A 53 13.74 10.58 -3.75
N ASN A 54 13.50 9.43 -3.12
CA ASN A 54 12.53 8.43 -3.57
C ASN A 54 11.30 8.31 -2.66
N LEU A 55 11.46 8.52 -1.36
CA LEU A 55 10.42 8.28 -0.37
C LEU A 55 10.43 9.35 0.72
N GLU A 56 9.25 9.91 0.97
CA GLU A 56 9.00 10.77 2.13
C GLU A 56 7.84 10.22 2.95
N ILE A 57 8.02 10.11 4.26
CA ILE A 57 6.99 9.62 5.19
C ILE A 57 6.78 10.66 6.28
N ALA A 58 5.56 11.19 6.40
CA ALA A 58 5.12 11.99 7.53
C ALA A 58 4.27 11.14 8.49
N LEU A 59 4.70 11.05 9.74
CA LEU A 59 4.05 10.30 10.82
C LEU A 59 3.59 11.25 11.91
N THR A 60 2.32 11.16 12.29
CA THR A 60 1.78 11.82 13.47
C THR A 60 1.73 10.81 14.63
N GLY A 61 2.03 11.26 15.84
CA GLY A 61 2.11 10.40 17.03
C GLY A 61 0.76 9.87 17.55
N ASP A 62 -0.36 10.30 16.95
CA ASP A 62 -1.70 9.77 17.24
C ASP A 62 -1.96 8.43 16.54
N GLY A 63 -3.04 7.72 16.91
CA GLY A 63 -3.59 6.66 16.06
C GLY A 63 -2.86 5.31 16.03
N GLY A 64 -1.90 5.05 16.93
CA GLY A 64 -1.29 3.73 17.09
C GLY A 64 -0.44 3.26 15.90
N ARG A 65 0.14 4.22 15.15
CA ARG A 65 1.02 3.94 14.01
C ARG A 65 2.36 3.46 14.51
N GLN A 66 2.86 2.40 13.91
CA GLN A 66 4.17 1.85 14.18
C GLN A 66 5.06 2.08 12.96
N PHE A 67 6.33 2.35 13.21
CA PHE A 67 7.36 2.40 12.17
C PHE A 67 8.49 1.45 12.54
N ALA A 68 9.01 0.73 11.55
CA ALA A 68 10.19 -0.09 11.70
C ALA A 68 11.07 0.01 10.45
N SER A 69 12.37 -0.19 10.64
CA SER A 69 13.37 -0.22 9.57
C SER A 69 14.34 -1.37 9.80
N CYS A 70 14.66 -2.15 8.77
CA CYS A 70 15.66 -3.21 8.84
C CYS A 70 16.22 -3.50 7.43
N ASP A 71 17.53 -3.57 7.27
CA ASP A 71 18.22 -3.84 5.99
C ASP A 71 17.80 -2.94 4.81
N ASP A 72 17.59 -1.65 5.08
CA ASP A 72 17.08 -0.64 4.11
C ASP A 72 15.66 -0.93 3.60
N ILE A 73 14.88 -1.65 4.42
CA ILE A 73 13.45 -1.85 4.24
C ILE A 73 12.72 -1.08 5.33
N PHE A 74 11.78 -0.22 4.94
CA PHE A 74 11.01 0.63 5.84
C PHE A 74 9.55 0.23 5.81
N CYS A 75 8.93 0.10 6.98
CA CYS A 75 7.53 -0.29 7.10
C CYS A 75 6.80 0.64 8.06
N THR A 76 5.71 1.24 7.58
CA THR A 76 4.70 1.87 8.45
C THR A 76 3.52 0.93 8.58
N PHE A 77 3.13 0.61 9.81
CA PHE A 77 2.05 -0.31 10.13
C PHE A 77 0.99 0.37 11.01
N ILE A 78 -0.27 0.10 10.74
CA ILE A 78 -1.42 0.56 11.53
C ILE A 78 -2.27 -0.65 11.85
N GLY A 79 -2.56 -0.87 13.13
CA GLY A 79 -3.43 -1.95 13.58
C GLY A 79 -2.79 -2.80 14.66
N ASN A 80 -3.22 -4.05 14.74
CA ASN A 80 -2.68 -5.03 15.67
C ASN A 80 -2.93 -6.45 15.12
N LEU A 81 -1.88 -7.26 15.10
CA LEU A 81 -1.98 -8.66 14.71
C LEU A 81 -2.28 -9.51 15.95
N GLU A 82 -3.50 -10.01 16.04
CA GLU A 82 -4.02 -10.81 17.16
C GLU A 82 -3.26 -12.15 17.30
N ASN A 83 -2.71 -12.66 16.20
CA ASN A 83 -1.95 -13.91 16.17
C ASN A 83 -0.42 -13.71 16.00
N LEU A 84 0.11 -12.52 16.29
CA LEU A 84 1.55 -12.21 16.13
C LEU A 84 2.46 -13.22 16.83
N ALA A 85 2.10 -13.67 18.04
CA ALA A 85 2.91 -14.63 18.80
C ALA A 85 3.03 -15.99 18.07
N GLN A 86 1.94 -16.50 17.50
CA GLN A 86 1.94 -17.73 16.72
C GLN A 86 2.76 -17.56 15.44
N MET A 87 2.54 -16.45 14.72
CA MET A 87 3.23 -16.16 13.47
C MET A 87 4.75 -16.03 13.66
N ARG A 88 5.21 -15.40 14.75
CA ARG A 88 6.64 -15.34 15.08
C ARG A 88 7.28 -16.71 15.20
N VAL A 89 6.58 -17.71 15.76
CA VAL A 89 7.10 -19.08 15.84
C VAL A 89 7.20 -19.69 14.44
N ALA A 90 6.16 -19.54 13.62
CA ALA A 90 6.13 -20.07 12.25
C ALA A 90 7.26 -19.52 11.35
N TYR A 91 7.64 -18.26 11.56
CA TYR A 91 8.74 -17.61 10.84
C TYR A 91 10.11 -17.75 11.53
N GLY A 92 10.22 -18.47 12.64
CA GLY A 92 11.49 -18.67 13.36
C GLY A 92 11.99 -17.44 14.15
N LEU A 93 11.13 -16.48 14.45
CA LEU A 93 11.41 -15.18 15.08
C LEU A 93 11.17 -15.20 16.61
N THR A 94 11.63 -16.26 17.27
CA THR A 94 11.35 -16.52 18.70
C THR A 94 12.31 -15.82 19.65
N ARG A 95 13.50 -15.41 19.17
CA ARG A 95 14.60 -14.93 20.02
C ARG A 95 14.39 -13.53 20.60
N TYR A 96 13.59 -12.67 19.96
CA TYR A 96 13.38 -11.28 20.38
C TYR A 96 11.93 -10.86 20.18
N ARG A 97 11.42 -9.99 21.07
CA ARG A 97 10.13 -9.31 20.83
C ARG A 97 10.30 -8.40 19.63
N ILE A 98 9.37 -8.52 18.68
CA ILE A 98 9.30 -7.68 17.49
C ILE A 98 7.92 -7.02 17.45
N SER A 99 7.86 -5.80 16.93
CA SER A 99 6.59 -5.12 16.63
C SER A 99 5.94 -5.70 15.38
N GLU A 100 4.67 -5.38 15.12
CA GLU A 100 3.98 -5.73 13.89
C GLU A 100 4.68 -5.16 12.66
N ALA A 101 5.13 -3.89 12.72
CA ALA A 101 5.89 -3.28 11.63
C ALA A 101 7.18 -4.05 11.31
N ALA A 102 7.94 -4.46 12.34
CA ALA A 102 9.16 -5.25 12.15
C ALA A 102 8.85 -6.67 11.66
N PHE A 103 7.77 -7.28 12.15
CA PHE A 103 7.33 -8.59 11.68
C PHE A 103 6.97 -8.58 10.18
N VAL A 104 6.27 -7.56 9.70
CA VAL A 104 5.95 -7.42 8.27
C VAL A 104 7.21 -7.34 7.41
N ILE A 105 8.29 -6.70 7.89
CA ILE A 105 9.58 -6.67 7.18
C ILE A 105 10.16 -8.09 7.06
N GLU A 106 10.10 -8.90 8.11
CA GLU A 106 10.60 -10.28 8.07
C GLU A 106 9.75 -11.21 7.18
N VAL A 107 8.43 -10.99 7.15
CA VAL A 107 7.53 -11.67 6.20
C VAL A 107 7.90 -11.29 4.76
N TYR A 108 8.09 -10.00 4.48
CA TYR A 108 8.51 -9.51 3.16
C TYR A 108 9.84 -10.13 2.71
N LYS A 109 10.86 -10.14 3.57
CA LYS A 109 12.15 -10.80 3.27
C LYS A 109 11.97 -12.29 2.99
N THR A 110 11.10 -12.96 3.76
CA THR A 110 10.80 -14.39 3.54
C THR A 110 10.17 -14.63 2.18
N LEU A 111 9.19 -13.81 1.79
CA LEU A 111 8.54 -13.91 0.47
C LEU A 111 9.51 -13.63 -0.69
N ARG A 112 10.43 -12.68 -0.48
CA ARG A 112 11.45 -12.27 -1.46
C ARG A 112 12.57 -13.30 -1.62
N ASP A 113 13.04 -13.88 -0.51
CA ASP A 113 14.26 -14.70 -0.47
C ASP A 113 13.99 -16.22 -0.42
N ARG A 114 12.76 -16.65 -0.12
CA ARG A 114 12.43 -18.08 0.10
C ARG A 114 11.19 -18.52 -0.68
N ALA A 115 11.33 -19.53 -1.53
CA ALA A 115 10.21 -20.30 -2.08
C ALA A 115 9.74 -21.38 -1.09
N PRO A 116 8.45 -21.80 -1.06
CA PRO A 116 7.36 -21.53 -2.02
C PRO A 116 6.20 -20.71 -1.41
N CYS A 117 6.44 -19.81 -0.46
CA CYS A 117 5.35 -19.05 0.18
C CYS A 117 4.84 -17.95 -0.75
N THR A 118 3.54 -17.92 -1.06
CA THR A 118 2.94 -16.85 -1.86
C THR A 118 2.49 -15.69 -0.98
N VAL A 119 2.35 -14.50 -1.58
CA VAL A 119 1.88 -13.28 -0.91
C VAL A 119 0.49 -13.49 -0.33
N GLU A 120 -0.37 -14.15 -1.09
CA GLU A 120 -1.76 -14.37 -0.74
C GLU A 120 -1.86 -15.28 0.48
N HIS A 121 -1.06 -16.36 0.50
CA HIS A 121 -1.00 -17.22 1.66
C HIS A 121 -0.51 -16.48 2.89
N ALA A 122 0.61 -15.76 2.80
CA ALA A 122 1.18 -15.04 3.94
C ALA A 122 0.21 -14.00 4.53
N LEU A 123 -0.47 -13.21 3.69
CA LEU A 123 -1.44 -12.22 4.13
C LEU A 123 -2.74 -12.84 4.66
N SER A 124 -3.18 -13.98 4.12
CA SER A 124 -4.37 -14.69 4.61
C SER A 124 -4.21 -15.23 6.04
N GLU A 125 -2.98 -15.45 6.48
CA GLU A 125 -2.68 -15.92 7.84
C GLU A 125 -2.69 -14.78 8.87
N PHE A 126 -2.70 -13.51 8.45
CA PHE A 126 -2.73 -12.37 9.38
C PHE A 126 -4.12 -12.24 10.01
N ARG A 127 -4.21 -12.33 11.34
CA ARG A 127 -5.46 -12.15 12.08
C ARG A 127 -5.47 -10.83 12.82
N GLY A 128 -6.57 -10.10 12.70
CA GLY A 128 -6.76 -8.79 13.31
C GLY A 128 -6.78 -7.65 12.29
N PRO A 129 -7.06 -6.42 12.75
CA PRO A 129 -7.09 -5.25 11.89
C PRO A 129 -5.67 -4.84 11.50
N PHE A 130 -5.38 -4.68 10.21
CA PHE A 130 -4.06 -4.24 9.75
C PHE A 130 -4.11 -3.41 8.47
N SER A 131 -3.12 -2.54 8.34
CA SER A 131 -2.79 -1.81 7.14
C SER A 131 -1.33 -1.44 7.19
N PHE A 132 -0.60 -1.64 6.11
CA PHE A 132 0.81 -1.26 6.09
C PHE A 132 1.26 -0.75 4.73
N VAL A 133 2.32 0.03 4.78
CA VAL A 133 3.07 0.51 3.62
C VAL A 133 4.53 0.19 3.86
N LEU A 134 5.11 -0.61 2.96
CA LEU A 134 6.50 -1.05 3.00
C LEU A 134 7.23 -0.57 1.75
N TYR A 135 8.47 -0.15 1.94
CA TYR A 135 9.39 0.22 0.87
C TYR A 135 10.73 -0.51 1.05
N ASP A 136 11.13 -1.30 0.05
CA ASP A 136 12.49 -1.86 -0.07
C ASP A 136 13.32 -0.88 -0.91
N GLN A 137 14.26 -0.18 -0.26
CA GLN A 137 15.09 0.83 -0.91
C GLN A 137 16.10 0.22 -1.87
N LYS A 138 16.57 -1.01 -1.62
CA LYS A 138 17.55 -1.70 -2.47
C LYS A 138 16.92 -2.15 -3.78
N GLN A 139 15.72 -2.73 -3.69
CA GLN A 139 14.99 -3.18 -4.87
C GLN A 139 14.15 -2.08 -5.52
N LYS A 140 14.00 -0.92 -4.84
CA LYS A 140 13.09 0.18 -5.23
C LYS A 140 11.66 -0.31 -5.40
N LYS A 141 11.19 -1.13 -4.46
CA LYS A 141 9.86 -1.76 -4.51
C LYS A 141 8.96 -1.32 -3.38
N VAL A 142 7.69 -1.13 -3.71
CA VAL A 142 6.63 -0.76 -2.77
C VAL A 142 5.76 -1.99 -2.54
N PHE A 143 5.35 -2.21 -1.29
CA PHE A 143 4.39 -3.24 -0.91
C PHE A 143 3.39 -2.69 0.10
N VAL A 144 2.12 -2.72 -0.26
CA VAL A 144 1.01 -2.14 0.52
C VAL A 144 -0.04 -3.21 0.69
N ALA A 145 -0.61 -3.36 1.89
CA ALA A 145 -1.76 -4.23 2.09
C ALA A 145 -2.72 -3.69 3.13
N GLN A 146 -3.98 -4.09 3.03
CA GLN A 146 -5.04 -3.75 3.96
C GLN A 146 -5.89 -4.98 4.28
N ASP A 147 -6.30 -5.11 5.54
CA ASP A 147 -7.15 -6.20 6.03
C ASP A 147 -8.48 -6.34 5.25
N ALA A 148 -9.07 -7.53 5.31
CA ALA A 148 -10.28 -7.91 4.57
C ALA A 148 -11.50 -7.03 4.89
N TYR A 149 -11.53 -6.43 6.08
CA TYR A 149 -12.63 -5.60 6.54
C TYR A 149 -12.36 -4.10 6.38
N GLY A 150 -11.10 -3.73 6.12
CA GLY A 150 -10.63 -2.35 6.09
C GLY A 150 -10.79 -1.65 7.43
N LYS A 151 -10.60 -2.36 8.55
CA LYS A 151 -10.77 -1.80 9.90
C LYS A 151 -9.76 -0.69 10.19
N ARG A 152 -8.57 -0.78 9.61
CA ARG A 152 -7.63 0.35 9.51
C ARG A 152 -7.72 0.90 8.09
N PRO A 153 -8.28 2.10 7.89
CA PRO A 153 -8.44 2.64 6.54
C PRO A 153 -7.09 3.05 5.95
N LEU A 154 -6.90 2.73 4.69
CA LEU A 154 -5.87 3.30 3.82
C LEU A 154 -6.55 3.93 2.61
N TYR A 155 -5.93 4.99 2.12
CA TYR A 155 -6.29 5.70 0.92
C TYR A 155 -5.04 5.86 0.08
N TRP A 156 -5.23 5.85 -1.22
CA TRP A 156 -4.16 6.05 -2.19
C TRP A 156 -4.62 7.02 -3.27
N GLY A 157 -3.68 7.75 -3.83
CA GLY A 157 -3.95 8.75 -4.85
C GLY A 157 -2.70 9.13 -5.61
N LEU A 158 -2.91 9.85 -6.71
CA LEU A 158 -1.86 10.38 -7.55
C LEU A 158 -1.78 11.90 -7.34
N CYS A 159 -0.64 12.35 -6.85
CA CYS A 159 -0.24 13.74 -6.88
C CYS A 159 0.19 14.14 -8.31
N LYS A 160 0.59 15.41 -8.47
CA LYS A 160 1.14 15.92 -9.74
C LYS A 160 2.30 15.03 -10.21
N ASP A 161 2.41 14.89 -11.53
CA ASP A 161 3.38 14.02 -12.20
C ASP A 161 3.26 12.52 -11.85
N SER A 162 2.05 12.06 -11.52
CA SER A 162 1.74 10.65 -11.20
C SER A 162 2.52 10.10 -10.00
N VAL A 163 2.92 10.98 -9.07
CA VAL A 163 3.54 10.61 -7.79
C VAL A 163 2.51 9.90 -6.91
N LEU A 164 2.80 8.66 -6.51
CA LEU A 164 1.90 7.88 -5.66
C LEU A 164 1.96 8.42 -4.22
N ALA A 165 0.80 8.76 -3.67
CA ALA A 165 0.63 9.15 -2.29
C ALA A 165 -0.30 8.17 -1.56
N ILE A 166 0.07 7.78 -0.35
CA ILE A 166 -0.71 6.88 0.51
C ILE A 166 -0.91 7.54 1.88
N ALA A 167 -2.14 7.51 2.37
CA ALA A 167 -2.48 8.04 3.69
C ALA A 167 -3.53 7.18 4.39
N ASP A 168 -3.59 7.29 5.71
CA ASP A 168 -4.60 6.60 6.52
C ASP A 168 -5.82 7.49 6.85
N LYS A 169 -5.82 8.73 6.36
CA LYS A 169 -6.96 9.66 6.39
C LYS A 169 -7.18 10.23 4.99
N SER A 170 -8.41 10.16 4.48
CA SER A 170 -8.74 10.66 3.13
C SER A 170 -8.45 12.15 2.95
N ASP A 171 -8.65 12.95 4.00
CA ASP A 171 -8.40 14.39 4.03
C ASP A 171 -6.95 14.74 3.66
N ALA A 172 -6.00 13.87 3.96
CA ALA A 172 -4.59 14.07 3.63
C ALA A 172 -4.31 13.93 2.14
N LEU A 173 -5.17 13.24 1.37
CA LEU A 173 -5.03 13.10 -0.08
C LEU A 173 -5.96 14.04 -0.86
N ARG A 174 -7.19 14.24 -0.39
CA ARG A 174 -8.21 15.03 -1.11
C ARG A 174 -7.72 16.42 -1.50
N LYS A 175 -6.94 17.08 -0.64
CA LYS A 175 -6.42 18.44 -0.91
C LYS A 175 -5.28 18.48 -1.92
N HIS A 176 -4.65 17.35 -2.24
CA HIS A 176 -3.37 17.31 -2.96
C HIS A 176 -3.41 16.44 -4.21
N CYS A 177 -4.23 15.40 -4.22
CA CYS A 177 -4.45 14.52 -5.36
C CYS A 177 -5.66 14.94 -6.21
N GLY A 178 -6.33 16.06 -5.88
CA GLY A 178 -7.55 16.50 -6.56
C GLY A 178 -8.63 15.41 -6.57
N ARG A 179 -9.01 14.95 -7.77
CA ARG A 179 -9.97 13.84 -7.97
C ARG A 179 -9.28 12.50 -8.24
N SER A 180 -7.96 12.43 -8.17
CA SER A 180 -7.19 11.21 -8.43
C SER A 180 -6.86 10.50 -7.12
N PHE A 181 -7.87 10.20 -6.30
CA PHE A 181 -7.71 9.43 -5.06
C PHE A 181 -8.91 8.53 -4.82
N ALA A 182 -8.69 7.45 -4.08
CA ALA A 182 -9.72 6.52 -3.67
C ALA A 182 -9.35 5.84 -2.35
N PRO A 183 -10.29 5.14 -1.68
CA PRO A 183 -9.94 4.13 -0.69
C PRO A 183 -9.02 3.07 -1.30
N PHE A 184 -8.04 2.61 -0.53
CA PHE A 184 -7.32 1.39 -0.86
C PHE A 184 -8.31 0.20 -0.75
N PRO A 185 -8.28 -0.77 -1.66
CA PRO A 185 -9.24 -1.87 -1.64
C PRO A 185 -8.96 -2.84 -0.49
N LYS A 186 -10.04 -3.25 0.17
CA LYS A 186 -10.00 -4.19 1.29
C LYS A 186 -9.60 -5.58 0.82
N GLY A 187 -8.89 -6.35 1.66
CA GLY A 187 -8.52 -7.73 1.32
C GLY A 187 -7.59 -7.82 0.12
N CYS A 188 -6.84 -6.74 -0.14
CA CYS A 188 -5.97 -6.60 -1.28
C CYS A 188 -4.57 -6.16 -0.85
N TYR A 189 -3.63 -6.38 -1.76
CA TYR A 189 -2.29 -5.83 -1.69
C TYR A 189 -1.92 -5.21 -3.03
N PHE A 190 -0.99 -4.26 -2.97
CA PHE A 190 -0.34 -3.68 -4.12
C PHE A 190 1.16 -3.91 -3.98
N SER A 191 1.81 -4.43 -5.02
CA SER A 191 3.26 -4.36 -5.16
C SER A 191 3.66 -3.79 -6.51
N THR A 192 4.85 -3.18 -6.58
CA THR A 192 5.36 -2.67 -7.86
C THR A 192 5.59 -3.78 -8.88
N ALA A 193 5.88 -4.99 -8.42
CA ALA A 193 6.11 -6.16 -9.26
C ALA A 193 4.80 -6.82 -9.74
N ALA A 194 3.80 -6.98 -8.86
CA ALA A 194 2.58 -7.74 -9.15
C ALA A 194 1.37 -6.85 -9.50
N GLY A 195 1.47 -5.53 -9.29
CA GLY A 195 0.34 -4.64 -9.34
C GLY A 195 -0.62 -4.88 -8.17
N LEU A 196 -1.88 -4.51 -8.36
CA LEU A 196 -2.93 -4.66 -7.36
C LEU A 196 -3.63 -6.03 -7.49
N ASN A 197 -3.63 -6.81 -6.40
CA ASN A 197 -4.28 -8.14 -6.35
C ASN A 197 -5.06 -8.34 -5.05
N SER A 198 -6.04 -9.25 -5.08
CA SER A 198 -6.76 -9.67 -3.87
C SER A 198 -6.10 -10.90 -3.27
N TYR A 199 -5.72 -10.83 -1.99
CA TYR A 199 -5.26 -12.02 -1.27
C TYR A 199 -6.44 -12.85 -0.71
N GLU A 200 -7.62 -12.23 -0.54
CA GLU A 200 -8.87 -12.92 -0.18
C GLU A 200 -9.43 -13.75 -1.36
N HIS A 201 -9.18 -13.31 -2.59
CA HIS A 201 -9.66 -13.95 -3.81
C HIS A 201 -8.53 -14.07 -4.85
N PRO A 202 -7.52 -14.93 -4.58
CA PRO A 202 -6.31 -15.03 -5.40
C PRO A 202 -6.57 -15.47 -6.85
N ASP A 203 -7.66 -16.20 -7.10
CA ASP A 203 -8.04 -16.70 -8.42
C ASP A 203 -8.86 -15.69 -9.24
N ARG A 204 -9.20 -14.53 -8.68
CA ARG A 204 -10.15 -13.58 -9.28
C ARG A 204 -9.50 -12.27 -9.66
N MET A 205 -9.97 -11.72 -10.78
CA MET A 205 -9.53 -10.42 -11.25
C MET A 205 -10.22 -9.29 -10.49
N LEU A 206 -9.52 -8.17 -10.29
CA LEU A 206 -10.10 -6.93 -9.78
C LEU A 206 -10.61 -6.07 -10.94
N LYS A 207 -11.82 -5.54 -10.80
CA LYS A 207 -12.43 -4.60 -11.73
C LYS A 207 -12.47 -3.22 -11.10
N ALA A 208 -11.95 -2.23 -11.83
CA ALA A 208 -12.10 -0.83 -11.47
C ALA A 208 -13.55 -0.37 -11.70
N VAL A 209 -14.12 0.31 -10.72
CA VAL A 209 -15.43 0.97 -10.79
C VAL A 209 -15.27 2.42 -10.33
N PRO A 210 -15.97 3.39 -10.94
CA PRO A 210 -15.84 4.80 -10.55
C PRO A 210 -16.05 4.98 -9.05
N HIS A 211 -15.12 5.66 -8.37
CA HIS A 211 -15.32 6.05 -6.98
C HIS A 211 -16.02 7.42 -6.93
N ILE A 212 -17.01 7.53 -6.06
CA ILE A 212 -17.74 8.76 -5.77
C ILE A 212 -17.46 9.11 -4.32
N ASP A 213 -16.96 10.32 -4.08
CA ASP A 213 -16.65 10.78 -2.73
C ASP A 213 -17.92 11.16 -1.94
N SER A 214 -17.74 11.56 -0.68
CA SER A 214 -18.86 11.98 0.18
C SER A 214 -19.56 13.25 -0.29
N GLN A 215 -18.99 14.00 -1.24
CA GLN A 215 -19.57 15.20 -1.84
C GLN A 215 -20.28 14.90 -3.18
N GLY A 216 -20.36 13.63 -3.57
CA GLY A 216 -20.96 13.23 -4.84
C GLY A 216 -20.06 13.46 -6.06
N GLN A 217 -18.76 13.73 -5.86
CA GLN A 217 -17.82 13.93 -6.96
C GLN A 217 -17.18 12.62 -7.37
N LEU A 218 -17.06 12.41 -8.69
CA LEU A 218 -16.31 11.29 -9.24
C LEU A 218 -14.81 11.51 -8.98
N CYS A 219 -14.21 10.61 -8.22
CA CYS A 219 -12.83 10.64 -7.76
C CYS A 219 -12.23 9.24 -7.92
N GLY A 220 -11.19 9.06 -8.74
CA GLY A 220 -10.49 7.77 -8.89
C GLY A 220 -11.40 6.57 -9.17
N SER A 221 -10.88 5.37 -8.88
CA SER A 221 -11.65 4.13 -8.94
C SER A 221 -11.58 3.37 -7.61
N ASN A 222 -12.72 2.80 -7.23
CA ASN A 222 -12.78 1.67 -6.32
C ASN A 222 -12.44 0.40 -7.09
N PHE A 223 -12.00 -0.64 -6.38
CA PHE A 223 -11.75 -1.95 -6.98
C PHE A 223 -12.66 -2.97 -6.33
N VAL A 224 -13.33 -3.75 -7.17
CA VAL A 224 -14.24 -4.83 -6.76
C VAL A 224 -13.81 -6.12 -7.41
N VAL A 225 -13.97 -7.23 -6.70
CA VAL A 225 -13.66 -8.56 -7.22
C VAL A 225 -14.66 -8.92 -8.31
N ASP A 226 -14.16 -9.24 -9.50
CA ASP A 226 -14.98 -9.74 -10.59
C ASP A 226 -15.36 -11.20 -10.30
N GLN A 227 -16.66 -11.44 -10.08
CA GLN A 227 -17.17 -12.78 -9.78
C GLN A 227 -17.15 -13.73 -10.99
N LYS A 228 -17.01 -13.18 -12.21
CA LYS A 228 -17.09 -13.94 -13.47
C LYS A 228 -15.72 -14.20 -14.09
N MET A 229 -14.75 -13.31 -13.86
CA MET A 229 -13.41 -13.39 -14.43
C MET A 229 -12.41 -14.02 -13.45
N ARG A 230 -11.82 -15.15 -13.87
CA ARG A 230 -10.69 -15.77 -13.20
C ARG A 230 -9.41 -15.51 -13.98
N TYR A 231 -8.27 -15.44 -13.29
CA TYR A 231 -6.99 -15.59 -13.98
C TYR A 231 -6.99 -16.94 -14.70
N ARG A 232 -6.67 -16.98 -16.00
CA ARG A 232 -6.63 -18.23 -16.77
C ARG A 232 -5.74 -19.22 -16.01
N GLN A 233 -6.27 -20.40 -15.67
CA GLN A 233 -5.43 -21.50 -15.21
C GLN A 233 -4.39 -21.76 -16.31
N MET A 234 -3.15 -21.34 -16.09
CA MET A 234 -2.04 -21.83 -16.89
C MET A 234 -1.97 -23.33 -16.62
N SER A 235 -2.37 -24.13 -17.61
CA SER A 235 -2.00 -25.54 -17.66
C SER A 235 -0.49 -25.62 -17.45
N GLN A 236 -0.04 -26.36 -16.44
CA GLN A 236 1.37 -26.63 -16.21
C GLN A 236 2.02 -27.13 -17.51
N VAL A 237 2.72 -26.23 -18.20
CA VAL A 237 3.70 -26.58 -19.22
C VAL A 237 5.02 -26.17 -18.60
N GLY A 238 5.84 -27.18 -18.27
CA GLY A 238 7.13 -26.98 -17.64
C GLY A 238 8.02 -26.12 -18.52
N SER A 239 8.40 -24.96 -17.99
CA SER A 239 9.68 -24.31 -18.29
C SER A 239 9.91 -23.26 -17.19
N GLU A 240 11.12 -23.25 -16.67
CA GLU A 240 11.70 -22.39 -15.63
C GLU A 240 10.85 -21.19 -15.16
N CYS A 241 10.41 -21.26 -13.90
CA CYS A 241 9.80 -20.13 -13.22
C CYS A 241 10.88 -19.08 -12.92
N ASP A 242 10.83 -17.95 -13.62
CA ASP A 242 11.41 -16.70 -13.12
C ASP A 242 10.62 -16.28 -11.86
N LEU A 243 11.16 -16.64 -10.70
CA LEU A 243 10.58 -16.43 -9.36
C LEU A 243 10.85 -15.03 -8.78
N THR A 244 10.95 -13.99 -9.61
CA THR A 244 11.08 -12.60 -9.10
C THR A 244 9.70 -11.99 -8.85
N ALA A 245 8.98 -12.49 -7.86
CA ALA A 245 7.65 -12.00 -7.47
C ALA A 245 7.64 -11.52 -6.01
N ILE A 246 8.35 -10.42 -5.78
CA ILE A 246 8.12 -9.31 -4.83
C ILE A 246 9.33 -8.41 -4.88
#